data_AF-A0A7W0HBL6-F1
#
_entry.id   AF-A0A7W0HBL6-F1
#
_cell.length_a   1.000
_cell.length_b   1.000
_cell.length_c   1.000
_cell.angle_alpha   90.00
_cell.angle_beta   90.00
_cell.angle_gamma   90.00
#
_symmetry.space_group_name_H-M   'P 1'
#
loop_
_entity.id
_entity.type
_entity.pdbx_description
1 polymer ?
#
loop_
_entity_poly.entity_id
_entity_poly.type
_entity_poly.pdbx_seq_one_letter_code
_entity_poly.pdbx_strand_id
1 'polypeptide(L)' 'MPAELAALVAERVRRQGPLPFDAVVDLALYHPVHGFYGRGRGAGRGRDFLTSPEVGPLFGTV' A
#
# COMPACT_ATOMS: atom_id res chain seq x y z
N MET A 1 6.92 -7.13 -2.80
CA MET A 1 6.48 -7.02 -1.38
C MET A 1 7.72 -7.06 -0.49
N PRO A 2 7.80 -6.24 0.57
CA PRO A 2 8.86 -6.35 1.57
C PRO A 2 8.92 -7.77 2.17
N ALA A 3 10.11 -8.24 2.54
CA ALA A 3 10.30 -9.58 3.08
C ALA A 3 9.47 -9.83 4.36
N GLU A 4 9.35 -8.80 5.21
CA GLU A 4 8.57 -8.87 6.45
C GLU A 4 7.08 -9.05 6.17
N LEU A 5 6.55 -8.35 5.16
CA LEU A 5 5.15 -8.46 4.77
C LEU A 5 4.83 -9.83 4.17
N ALA A 6 5.71 -10.35 3.33
CA ALA A 6 5.55 -11.67 2.74
C ALA A 6 5.52 -12.77 3.82
N ALA A 7 6.38 -12.65 4.84
CA ALA A 7 6.37 -13.55 5.99
C ALA A 7 5.05 -13.49 6.79
N LEU A 8 4.49 -12.30 6.99
CA LEU A 8 3.19 -12.12 7.65
C LEU A 8 2.04 -12.76 6.87
N VAL A 9 2.00 -12.58 5.55
CA VAL A 9 1.00 -13.22 4.69
C VAL A 9 1.13 -14.75 4.75
N ALA A 10 2.36 -15.27 4.67
CA ALA A 10 2.62 -16.71 4.75
C ALA A 10 2.23 -17.31 6.12
N GLU A 11 2.50 -16.63 7.23
CA GLU A 11 2.06 -17.04 8.56
C GLU A 11 0.53 -17.11 8.64
N ARG A 12 -0.16 -16.10 8.10
CA ARG A 12 -1.62 -16.05 8.14
C ARG A 12 -2.26 -17.15 7.28
N VAL A 13 -1.70 -17.43 6.10
CA VAL A 13 -2.10 -18.56 5.26
C VAL A 13 -1.90 -19.89 5.98
N ARG A 14 -0.77 -20.08 6.68
CA ARG A 14 -0.51 -21.30 7.45
C ARG A 14 -1.51 -21.52 8.58
N ARG A 15 -2.00 -20.45 9.23
CA ARG A 15 -2.95 -20.55 10.34
C ARG A 15 -4.42 -20.65 9.92
N GLN A 16 -4.80 -19.96 8.86
CA GLN A 16 -6.21 -19.71 8.51
C GLN A 16 -6.62 -20.39 7.20
N GLY A 17 -5.67 -21.01 6.48
CA GLY A 17 -5.86 -21.48 5.11
C GLY A 17 -5.66 -20.35 4.09
N PRO A 18 -5.95 -20.62 2.81
CA PRO A 18 -5.80 -19.63 1.74
C PRO A 18 -6.51 -18.31 2.06
N LEU A 19 -5.82 -17.21 1.85
CA LEU A 19 -6.42 -15.88 2.00
C LEU A 19 -7.10 -15.45 0.70
N PRO A 20 -8.24 -14.75 0.78
CA PRO A 20 -8.78 -14.06 -0.37
C PRO A 20 -7.81 -12.95 -0.81
N PHE A 21 -7.87 -12.60 -2.10
CA PHE A 21 -6.91 -11.66 -2.70
C PHE A 21 -6.98 -10.27 -2.07
N ASP A 22 -8.19 -9.81 -1.72
CA ASP A 22 -8.42 -8.52 -1.05
C ASP A 22 -7.69 -8.43 0.30
N ALA A 23 -7.65 -9.50 1.09
CA ALA A 23 -6.90 -9.54 2.35
C ALA A 23 -5.38 -9.41 2.14
N VAL A 24 -4.85 -9.96 1.05
CA VAL A 24 -3.43 -9.80 0.68
C VAL A 24 -3.15 -8.36 0.23
N VAL A 25 -4.06 -7.78 -0.56
CA VAL A 25 -3.96 -6.38 -1.02
C VAL A 25 -4.07 -5.41 0.16
N ASP A 26 -4.97 -5.66 1.10
CA ASP A 26 -5.14 -4.86 2.31
C ASP A 26 -3.85 -4.80 3.13
N LEU A 27 -3.24 -5.96 3.40
CA LEU A 27 -1.93 -6.01 4.06
C LEU A 27 -0.85 -5.31 3.25
N ALA A 28 -0.81 -5.50 1.94
CA ALA A 28 0.16 -4.88 1.06
C ALA A 28 0.10 -3.36 1.01
N LEU A 29 -1.10 -2.79 1.07
CA LEU A 29 -1.29 -1.35 1.00
C LEU A 29 -1.26 -0.71 2.38
N TYR A 30 -1.90 -1.31 3.37
CA TYR A 30 -2.32 -0.64 4.60
C TYR A 30 -1.75 -1.23 5.89
N HIS A 31 -0.94 -2.30 5.85
CA HIS A 31 -0.28 -2.75 7.07
C HIS A 31 0.52 -1.59 7.70
N PRO A 32 0.37 -1.29 9.00
CA PRO A 32 0.85 -0.05 9.60
C PRO A 32 2.37 0.17 9.46
N VAL A 33 3.16 -0.91 9.54
CA VAL A 33 4.64 -0.85 9.46
C VAL A 33 5.21 -1.27 8.09
N HIS A 34 4.56 -2.20 7.40
CA HIS A 34 5.12 -2.88 6.22
C HIS A 34 4.33 -2.63 4.93
N GLY A 35 3.11 -2.10 5.05
CA GLY A 35 2.28 -1.75 3.90
C GLY A 35 2.86 -0.57 3.15
N PHE A 36 2.52 -0.45 1.87
CA PHE A 36 2.97 0.63 1.01
C PHE A 36 2.72 2.01 1.64
N TYR A 37 1.47 2.31 2.01
CA TYR A 37 1.12 3.59 2.63
C TYR A 37 1.62 3.69 4.08
N GLY A 38 1.66 2.58 4.83
CA GLY A 38 2.19 2.55 6.19
C GLY A 38 3.69 2.92 6.27
N ARG A 39 4.46 2.62 5.22
CA ARG A 39 5.87 3.03 5.08
C ARG A 39 6.05 4.47 4.60
N GLY A 40 4.97 5.25 4.51
CA GLY A 40 4.99 6.61 4.01
C GLY A 40 5.23 6.70 2.50
N ARG A 41 5.10 5.62 1.73
CA ARG A 41 5.11 5.70 0.26
C ARG A 41 3.80 6.30 -0.24
N GLY A 42 3.79 6.85 -1.45
CA GLY A 42 2.56 7.45 -1.99
C GLY A 42 2.78 8.53 -3.04
N ALA A 43 1.74 9.35 -3.15
CA ALA A 43 1.67 10.47 -4.08
C ALA A 43 2.66 11.58 -3.69
N GLY A 44 3.17 12.30 -4.70
CA GLY A 44 3.96 13.50 -4.50
C GLY A 44 5.00 13.71 -5.60
N ARG A 45 5.45 14.95 -5.75
CA ARG A 45 6.54 15.26 -6.69
C ARG A 45 7.83 14.59 -6.21
N GLY A 46 8.41 13.75 -7.05
CA GLY A 46 9.58 12.94 -6.69
C GLY A 46 9.27 11.75 -5.77
N ARG A 47 8.00 11.37 -5.63
CA ARG A 47 7.56 10.18 -4.89
C ARG A 47 7.19 9.06 -5.88
N ASP A 48 6.47 8.05 -5.39
CA ASP A 48 6.20 6.83 -6.13
C ASP A 48 5.24 7.03 -7.30
N PHE A 49 4.32 8.00 -7.19
CA PHE A 49 3.43 8.40 -8.27
C PHE A 49 2.98 9.85 -8.11
N LEU A 50 2.46 10.43 -9.19
CA LEU A 50 1.79 11.72 -9.18
C LEU A 50 0.28 11.52 -9.08
N THR A 51 -0.41 12.43 -8.41
CA THR A 51 -1.85 12.62 -8.55
C THR A 51 -2.12 13.98 -9.19
N SER A 52 -3.37 14.25 -9.52
CA SER A 52 -3.74 15.49 -10.21
C SER A 52 -3.40 16.78 -9.44
N PRO A 53 -3.51 16.85 -8.10
CA PRO A 53 -3.04 18.00 -7.33
C PRO A 53 -1.56 18.35 -7.56
N GLU A 54 -0.70 17.36 -7.81
CA GLU A 54 0.74 17.60 -8.03
C GLU A 54 1.08 18.10 -9.44
N VAL A 55 0.15 18.00 -10.41
CA VAL A 55 0.36 18.45 -11.80
C VAL A 55 0.25 19.97 -11.89
N GLY A 56 -0.72 20.58 -11.18
CA GLY A 56 -0.90 22.02 -11.20
C GLY A 56 -2.06 22.51 -10.31
N PRO A 57 -2.08 23.81 -9.97
CA PRO A 57 -2.99 24.37 -8.97
C PRO A 57 -4.46 24.38 -9.38
N LEU A 58 -4.76 24.21 -10.68
CA LEU A 58 -6.13 24.27 -11.20
C LEU A 58 -6.97 23.04 -10.83
N PHE A 59 -6.38 21.94 -10.35
CA PHE A 59 -7.13 20.72 -10.07
C PHE A 59 -8.18 20.89 -8.94
N GLY A 60 -7.97 21.82 -8.01
CA GLY A 60 -8.86 22.03 -6.84
C GLY A 60 -9.68 23.32 -6.89
N THR A 61 -9.80 23.98 -8.05
CA THR A 61 -10.41 25.32 -8.14
C THR A 61 -11.88 25.32 -8.55
N VAL A 62 -12.52 24.15 -8.69
CA VAL A 62 -13.93 24.00 -9.08
C VAL A 62 -14.77 23.35 -8.00
#